data_AF-A0A7S2PEQ9-F1
#
_entry.id   AF-A0A7S2PEQ9-F1
#
_cell.length_a   1.000
_cell.length_b   1.000
_cell.length_c   1.000
_cell.angle_alpha   90.00
_cell.angle_beta   90.00
_cell.angle_gamma   90.00
#
_symmetry.space_group_name_H-M   'P 1'
#
loop_
_entity.id
_entity.type
_entity.pdbx_description
1 polymer ?
#
loop_
_entity_poly.entity_id
_entity_poly.type
_entity_poly.pdbx_seq_one_letter_code
_entity_poly.pdbx_strand_id
1 'polypeptide(L)'
;QQQQQQQSNNRPSGVVYEYIEPPPINHTARAQLSSKFRFGLPDLTHTNTNNTTTTALCGIVKDAEAYLDEWVDYHFGLGFHSIYLIDNSDKHELKSWQDKRRNAGYSVRVLPKPGTHRQMYGYHMCAAEFKNDHTFMAFFDVDEFLVLKKHIRVDDMLADHLTEGSLAISWFIFGSGGTSTYAPLPATKRFLYRDGGWKNTRHSHWKNVKSILKLEDYGNYPQSPHSMKTKRGGWKDTNGGGTFDKIGSVNEDRPTDVAVIHHYKYLSPKEFHWKSCVRKTVDDKLKGCRRDKQEAVDSFKGDVFDDSAWRMLKKNVPKYVMYDEFEDFM
;
A
#
# COMPACT_ATOMS: atom_id res chain seq x y z
N GLN A 1 -28.55 16.86 -36.03
CA GLN A 1 -28.79 15.65 -35.22
C GLN A 1 -27.49 15.29 -34.53
N GLN A 2 -27.50 15.27 -33.20
CA GLN A 2 -26.35 15.07 -32.33
C GLN A 2 -25.81 13.64 -32.46
N GLN A 3 -24.52 13.48 -32.76
CA GLN A 3 -23.82 12.20 -32.63
C GLN A 3 -23.56 11.94 -31.14
N GLN A 4 -24.26 10.97 -30.57
CA GLN A 4 -23.94 10.41 -29.25
C GLN A 4 -22.60 9.68 -29.35
N GLN A 5 -21.58 10.19 -28.65
CA GLN A 5 -20.37 9.44 -28.35
C GLN A 5 -20.74 8.29 -27.40
N GLN A 6 -20.73 7.06 -27.91
CA GLN A 6 -20.74 5.86 -27.08
C GLN A 6 -19.44 5.82 -26.27
N GLN A 7 -19.55 6.07 -24.96
CA GLN A 7 -18.49 5.75 -24.00
C GLN A 7 -18.29 4.23 -24.00
N SER A 8 -17.14 3.76 -24.49
CA SER A 8 -16.76 2.35 -24.41
C SER A 8 -16.57 1.96 -22.94
N ASN A 9 -17.52 1.20 -22.41
CA ASN A 9 -17.47 0.67 -21.05
C ASN A 9 -16.50 -0.52 -21.05
N ASN A 10 -15.24 -0.33 -20.63
CA ASN A 10 -14.20 -1.37 -20.54
C ASN A 10 -14.43 -2.38 -19.38
N ARG A 11 -15.69 -2.70 -19.06
CA ARG A 11 -16.02 -3.75 -18.09
C ARG A 11 -15.84 -5.11 -18.77
N PRO A 12 -15.13 -6.08 -18.15
CA PRO A 12 -15.08 -7.45 -18.68
C PRO A 12 -16.50 -7.98 -18.87
N SER A 13 -16.81 -8.48 -20.06
CA SER A 13 -18.14 -9.02 -20.38
C SER A 13 -18.44 -10.26 -19.54
N GLY A 14 -19.67 -10.35 -19.02
CA GLY A 14 -20.25 -11.62 -18.56
C GLY A 14 -20.40 -11.86 -17.05
N VAL A 15 -19.89 -10.98 -16.16
CA VAL A 15 -20.12 -11.10 -14.72
C VAL A 15 -21.03 -9.97 -14.24
N VAL A 16 -22.31 -10.28 -14.01
CA VAL A 16 -23.22 -9.39 -13.28
C VAL A 16 -22.85 -9.51 -11.80
N TYR A 17 -22.05 -8.58 -11.30
CA TYR A 17 -21.87 -8.44 -9.86
C TYR A 17 -23.16 -7.87 -9.29
N GLU A 18 -23.79 -8.58 -8.36
CA GLU A 18 -24.87 -8.01 -7.55
C GLU A 18 -24.30 -6.81 -6.79
N TYR A 19 -24.79 -5.62 -7.11
CA TYR A 19 -24.41 -4.41 -6.40
C TYR A 19 -25.15 -4.38 -5.07
N ILE A 20 -24.50 -4.89 -4.03
CA ILE A 20 -24.95 -4.68 -2.66
C ILE A 20 -24.49 -3.30 -2.25
N GLU A 21 -25.45 -2.43 -1.89
CA GLU A 21 -25.14 -1.08 -1.43
C GLU A 21 -24.19 -1.17 -0.23
N PRO A 22 -23.02 -0.53 -0.33
CA PRO A 22 -22.00 -0.69 0.67
C PRO A 22 -22.43 -0.02 1.98
N PRO A 23 -22.05 -0.58 3.13
CA PRO A 23 -22.22 0.09 4.40
C PRO A 23 -21.45 1.42 4.40
N PRO A 24 -21.96 2.46 5.10
CA PRO A 24 -21.37 3.78 5.09
C PRO A 24 -19.93 3.77 5.62
N ILE A 25 -19.10 4.64 5.06
CA ILE A 25 -17.69 4.79 5.43
C ILE A 25 -17.61 5.36 6.84
N ASN A 26 -16.88 4.68 7.73
CA ASN A 26 -16.70 5.14 9.11
C ASN A 26 -15.40 5.95 9.23
N HIS A 27 -15.46 7.25 8.95
CA HIS A 27 -14.31 8.15 9.11
C HIS A 27 -13.83 8.30 10.56
N THR A 28 -14.64 7.89 11.55
CA THR A 28 -14.29 7.94 12.98
C THR A 28 -13.61 6.66 13.48
N ALA A 29 -13.55 5.61 12.67
CA ALA A 29 -12.98 4.30 13.02
C ALA A 29 -11.58 4.42 13.64
N ARG A 30 -10.70 5.23 13.04
CA ARG A 30 -9.34 5.45 13.54
C ARG A 30 -9.30 6.04 14.96
N ALA A 31 -10.21 6.98 15.27
CA ALA A 31 -10.26 7.64 16.57
C ALA A 31 -10.75 6.66 17.65
N GLN A 32 -11.74 5.85 17.31
CA GLN A 32 -12.27 4.78 18.17
C GLN A 32 -11.27 3.66 18.42
N LEU A 33 -10.46 3.30 17.41
CA LEU A 33 -9.41 2.30 17.57
C LEU A 33 -8.23 2.87 18.38
N SER A 34 -7.88 4.15 18.19
CA SER A 34 -6.87 4.83 18.99
C SER A 34 -7.19 4.77 20.48
N SER A 35 -8.43 5.08 20.87
CA SER A 35 -8.83 5.08 22.28
C SER A 35 -8.86 3.68 22.90
N LYS A 36 -9.11 2.63 22.11
CA LYS A 36 -9.07 1.22 22.56
C LYS A 36 -7.66 0.69 22.79
N PHE A 37 -6.65 1.21 22.09
CA PHE A 37 -5.29 0.64 22.07
C PHE A 37 -4.20 1.54 22.68
N ARG A 38 -4.50 2.77 23.09
CA ARG A 38 -3.48 3.76 23.47
C ARG A 38 -3.78 4.51 24.77
N PHE A 39 -3.39 3.95 25.93
CA PHE A 39 -3.15 4.76 27.12
C PHE A 39 -1.80 5.50 26.95
N GLY A 40 -1.81 6.83 26.77
CA GLY A 40 -0.59 7.67 26.86
C GLY A 40 0.14 8.02 25.55
N LEU A 41 -0.50 7.87 24.37
CA LEU A 41 0.06 8.34 23.08
C LEU A 41 -0.74 9.53 22.53
N PRO A 42 -0.18 10.34 21.61
CA PRO A 42 -0.84 11.52 21.06
C PRO A 42 -2.23 11.20 20.51
N ASP A 43 -3.17 12.08 20.83
CA ASP A 43 -4.58 11.91 20.53
C ASP A 43 -4.86 11.97 19.01
N LEU A 44 -5.34 10.86 18.44
CA LEU A 44 -5.78 10.78 17.05
C LEU A 44 -7.18 11.40 16.82
N THR A 45 -7.84 11.89 17.87
CA THR A 45 -9.17 12.52 17.79
C THR A 45 -9.13 13.97 17.33
N HIS A 46 -7.96 14.63 17.30
CA HIS A 46 -7.85 16.00 16.78
C HIS A 46 -8.19 16.02 15.28
N THR A 47 -9.44 16.38 14.98
CA THR A 47 -9.91 16.93 13.72
C THR A 47 -9.85 18.44 13.83
N ASN A 48 -9.00 19.10 13.04
CA ASN A 48 -9.04 20.55 12.94
C ASN A 48 -10.40 20.95 12.34
N THR A 49 -11.20 21.72 13.07
CA THR A 49 -12.67 21.79 12.95
C THR A 49 -13.21 22.57 11.75
N ASN A 50 -12.40 22.91 10.74
CA ASN A 50 -12.86 23.78 9.65
C ASN A 50 -12.74 23.20 8.22
N ASN A 51 -12.23 21.96 8.06
CA ASN A 51 -12.35 21.14 6.85
C ASN A 51 -11.85 19.73 7.21
N THR A 52 -12.74 18.74 7.30
CA THR A 52 -12.31 17.37 7.64
C THR A 52 -11.66 16.71 6.44
N THR A 53 -10.37 16.93 6.26
CA THR A 53 -9.53 16.14 5.36
C THR A 53 -9.61 14.67 5.74
N THR A 54 -9.92 13.81 4.78
CA THR A 54 -9.93 12.35 4.98
C THR A 54 -9.00 11.65 4.00
N THR A 55 -8.30 10.64 4.51
CA THR A 55 -7.26 9.92 3.78
C THR A 55 -7.61 8.44 3.72
N ALA A 56 -7.71 7.91 2.50
CA ALA A 56 -7.92 6.50 2.24
C ALA A 56 -6.65 5.81 1.74
N LEU A 57 -6.61 4.49 1.82
CA LEU A 57 -5.59 3.66 1.24
C LEU A 57 -6.24 2.56 0.40
N CYS A 58 -5.82 2.42 -0.84
CA CYS A 58 -6.21 1.31 -1.71
C CYS A 58 -5.02 0.37 -1.92
N GLY A 59 -5.24 -0.92 -1.72
CA GLY A 59 -4.25 -1.97 -1.97
C GLY A 59 -4.87 -3.17 -2.66
N ILE A 60 -4.05 -3.98 -3.32
CA ILE A 60 -4.48 -5.23 -3.96
C ILE A 60 -3.92 -6.44 -3.24
N VAL A 61 -4.76 -7.43 -3.01
CA VAL A 61 -4.43 -8.69 -2.33
C VAL A 61 -4.62 -9.84 -3.30
N LYS A 62 -3.63 -10.74 -3.33
CA LYS A 62 -3.75 -12.05 -3.95
C LYS A 62 -2.91 -13.00 -3.10
N ASP A 63 -3.55 -13.96 -2.42
CA ASP A 63 -2.98 -14.94 -1.49
C ASP A 63 -1.82 -14.39 -0.64
N ALA A 64 -2.10 -13.28 0.07
CA ALA A 64 -1.15 -12.56 0.92
C ALA A 64 -1.74 -12.28 2.32
N GLU A 65 -2.74 -13.06 2.72
CA GLU A 65 -3.53 -12.92 3.94
C GLU A 65 -2.64 -13.01 5.20
N ALA A 66 -1.54 -13.77 5.11
CA ALA A 66 -0.60 -13.99 6.22
C ALA A 66 0.02 -12.69 6.79
N TYR A 67 0.07 -11.61 6.01
CA TYR A 67 0.58 -10.31 6.45
C TYR A 67 -0.50 -9.20 6.43
N LEU A 68 -1.74 -9.54 6.08
CA LEU A 68 -2.76 -8.54 5.83
C LEU A 68 -3.18 -7.80 7.11
N ASP A 69 -3.27 -8.51 8.23
CA ASP A 69 -3.62 -7.90 9.52
C ASP A 69 -2.57 -6.87 9.97
N GLU A 70 -1.28 -7.18 9.82
CA GLU A 70 -0.17 -6.27 10.08
C GLU A 70 -0.28 -5.02 9.21
N TRP A 71 -0.44 -5.20 7.90
CA TRP A 71 -0.50 -4.10 6.94
C TRP A 71 -1.69 -3.15 7.21
N VAL A 72 -2.87 -3.71 7.50
CA VAL A 72 -4.06 -2.92 7.85
C VAL A 72 -3.87 -2.21 9.18
N ASP A 73 -3.41 -2.92 10.22
CA ASP A 73 -3.18 -2.32 11.54
C ASP A 73 -2.16 -1.19 11.48
N TYR A 74 -1.07 -1.40 10.74
CA TYR A 74 0.00 -0.42 10.56
C TYR A 74 -0.55 0.90 9.98
N HIS A 75 -1.25 0.82 8.85
CA HIS A 75 -1.72 2.01 8.15
C HIS A 75 -2.87 2.71 8.90
N PHE A 76 -3.78 1.97 9.55
CA PHE A 76 -4.71 2.59 10.50
C PHE A 76 -3.99 3.30 11.65
N GLY A 77 -2.96 2.67 12.21
CA GLY A 77 -2.12 3.25 13.26
C GLY A 77 -1.38 4.51 12.83
N LEU A 78 -1.07 4.64 11.54
CA LEU A 78 -0.46 5.83 10.90
C LEU A 78 -1.46 6.96 10.64
N GLY A 79 -2.76 6.68 10.78
CA GLY A 79 -3.83 7.67 10.69
C GLY A 79 -4.71 7.59 9.45
N PHE A 80 -4.59 6.58 8.60
CA PHE A 80 -5.55 6.39 7.50
C PHE A 80 -6.97 6.18 8.05
N HIS A 81 -7.97 6.80 7.41
CA HIS A 81 -9.37 6.72 7.85
C HIS A 81 -10.07 5.49 7.31
N SER A 82 -9.71 5.03 6.11
CA SER A 82 -10.37 3.91 5.44
C SER A 82 -9.41 3.16 4.54
N ILE A 83 -9.61 1.86 4.43
CA ILE A 83 -8.81 0.98 3.59
C ILE A 83 -9.72 0.22 2.62
N TYR A 84 -9.38 0.29 1.34
CA TYR A 84 -10.01 -0.43 0.25
C TYR A 84 -9.05 -1.53 -0.22
N LEU A 85 -9.52 -2.78 -0.19
CA LEU A 85 -8.74 -3.93 -0.64
C LEU A 85 -9.36 -4.52 -1.89
N ILE A 86 -8.62 -4.50 -2.98
CA ILE A 86 -8.97 -5.23 -4.18
C ILE A 86 -8.64 -6.70 -3.92
N ASP A 87 -9.66 -7.53 -3.83
CA ASP A 87 -9.51 -8.97 -3.65
C ASP A 87 -9.40 -9.63 -5.03
N ASN A 88 -8.20 -10.09 -5.36
CA ASN A 88 -7.92 -10.75 -6.63
C ASN A 88 -8.01 -12.29 -6.55
N SER A 89 -8.51 -12.84 -5.44
CA SER A 89 -8.84 -14.26 -5.33
C SER A 89 -10.07 -14.62 -6.18
N ASP A 90 -10.07 -15.84 -6.71
CA ASP A 90 -11.17 -16.34 -7.55
C ASP A 90 -12.47 -16.54 -6.76
N LYS A 91 -12.38 -16.75 -5.44
CA LYS A 91 -13.50 -17.10 -4.56
C LYS A 91 -13.90 -16.00 -3.56
N HIS A 92 -13.39 -14.79 -3.72
CA HIS A 92 -13.72 -13.65 -2.86
C HIS A 92 -13.39 -13.92 -1.38
N GLU A 93 -12.21 -14.49 -1.15
CA GLU A 93 -11.77 -15.09 0.11
C GLU A 93 -11.69 -14.07 1.26
N LEU A 94 -11.52 -12.77 0.94
CA LEU A 94 -11.43 -11.72 1.96
C LEU A 94 -12.78 -11.29 2.54
N LYS A 95 -13.91 -11.82 2.06
CA LYS A 95 -15.23 -11.41 2.57
C LYS A 95 -15.39 -11.66 4.07
N SER A 96 -15.03 -12.87 4.54
CA SER A 96 -15.14 -13.23 5.96
C SER A 96 -14.15 -12.43 6.83
N TRP A 97 -12.95 -12.18 6.32
CA TRP A 97 -11.96 -11.35 6.96
C TRP A 97 -12.47 -9.90 7.11
N GLN A 98 -13.05 -9.32 6.05
CA GLN A 98 -13.62 -7.97 6.07
C GLN A 98 -14.65 -7.82 7.19
N ASP A 99 -15.59 -8.76 7.28
CA ASP A 99 -16.68 -8.67 8.25
C ASP A 99 -16.16 -8.76 9.68
N LYS A 100 -15.15 -9.61 9.95
CA LYS A 100 -14.42 -9.63 11.23
C LYS A 100 -13.74 -8.29 11.55
N ARG A 101 -13.03 -7.69 10.58
CA ARG A 101 -12.35 -6.39 10.77
C ARG A 101 -13.33 -5.26 11.03
N ARG A 102 -14.46 -5.23 10.32
CA ARG A 102 -15.53 -4.24 10.53
C ARG A 102 -16.18 -4.38 11.90
N ASN A 103 -16.44 -5.61 12.35
CA ASN A 103 -16.94 -5.86 13.71
C ASN A 103 -15.95 -5.41 14.80
N ALA A 104 -14.63 -5.45 14.51
CA ALA A 104 -13.60 -4.89 15.39
C ALA A 104 -13.53 -3.34 15.35
N GLY A 105 -14.28 -2.67 14.47
CA GLY A 105 -14.37 -1.22 14.37
C GLY A 105 -13.56 -0.58 13.24
N TYR A 106 -12.92 -1.37 12.37
CA TYR A 106 -12.15 -0.84 11.24
C TYR A 106 -13.05 -0.42 10.07
N SER A 107 -12.71 0.69 9.41
CA SER A 107 -13.34 1.11 8.14
C SER A 107 -12.64 0.45 6.96
N VAL A 108 -12.90 -0.83 6.74
CA VAL A 108 -12.30 -1.62 5.66
C VAL A 108 -13.37 -2.09 4.69
N ARG A 109 -13.08 -2.00 3.39
CA ARG A 109 -13.93 -2.50 2.32
C ARG A 109 -13.14 -3.36 1.34
N VAL A 110 -13.67 -4.53 1.02
CA VAL A 110 -13.16 -5.46 0.02
C VAL A 110 -13.93 -5.30 -1.28
N LEU A 111 -13.19 -5.25 -2.38
CA LEU A 111 -13.70 -5.11 -3.74
C LEU A 111 -13.25 -6.32 -4.56
N PRO A 112 -14.12 -7.32 -4.80
CA PRO A 112 -13.74 -8.50 -5.54
C PRO A 112 -13.46 -8.18 -7.02
N LYS A 113 -12.26 -8.51 -7.48
CA LYS A 113 -11.76 -8.26 -8.84
C LYS A 113 -10.81 -9.40 -9.28
N PRO A 114 -11.31 -10.64 -9.46
CA PRO A 114 -10.50 -11.76 -9.92
C PRO A 114 -9.99 -11.58 -11.36
N GLY A 115 -8.96 -12.35 -11.71
CA GLY A 115 -8.36 -12.40 -13.04
C GLY A 115 -6.97 -11.73 -13.14
N THR A 116 -6.46 -11.60 -14.36
CA THR A 116 -5.10 -11.12 -14.64
C THR A 116 -5.03 -9.61 -14.82
N HIS A 117 -3.85 -9.02 -14.58
CA HIS A 117 -3.55 -7.60 -14.81
C HIS A 117 -4.50 -6.65 -14.06
N ARG A 118 -4.85 -7.01 -12.82
CA ARG A 118 -5.88 -6.32 -12.04
C ARG A 118 -5.38 -5.16 -11.19
N GLN A 119 -4.07 -4.97 -11.06
CA GLN A 119 -3.52 -3.92 -10.19
C GLN A 119 -3.92 -2.51 -10.63
N MET A 120 -3.58 -2.12 -11.86
CA MET A 120 -3.96 -0.79 -12.39
C MET A 120 -5.48 -0.60 -12.46
N TYR A 121 -6.21 -1.64 -12.87
CA TYR A 121 -7.66 -1.60 -12.93
C TYR A 121 -8.28 -1.43 -11.55
N GLY A 122 -7.79 -2.14 -10.54
CA GLY A 122 -8.25 -2.01 -9.17
C GLY A 122 -7.99 -0.62 -8.60
N TYR A 123 -6.79 -0.06 -8.80
CA TYR A 123 -6.46 1.30 -8.35
C TYR A 123 -7.32 2.36 -9.06
N HIS A 124 -7.55 2.20 -10.37
CA HIS A 124 -8.51 3.01 -11.11
C HIS A 124 -9.91 2.95 -10.49
N MET A 125 -10.41 1.76 -10.15
CA MET A 125 -11.72 1.57 -9.56
C MET A 125 -11.83 2.22 -8.19
N CYS A 126 -10.84 2.02 -7.32
CA CYS A 126 -10.77 2.70 -6.01
C CYS A 126 -10.90 4.22 -6.15
N ALA A 127 -10.08 4.82 -7.03
CA ALA A 127 -10.12 6.26 -7.24
C ALA A 127 -11.46 6.71 -7.85
N ALA A 128 -11.94 6.01 -8.88
CA ALA A 128 -13.15 6.40 -9.59
C ALA A 128 -14.41 6.29 -8.73
N GLU A 129 -14.52 5.25 -7.91
CA GLU A 129 -15.66 4.96 -7.05
C GLU A 129 -15.68 5.87 -5.80
N PHE A 130 -14.53 6.09 -5.16
CA PHE A 130 -14.45 6.76 -3.85
C PHE A 130 -13.89 8.19 -3.87
N LYS A 131 -13.73 8.79 -5.05
CA LYS A 131 -13.19 10.17 -5.17
C LYS A 131 -14.01 11.24 -4.44
N ASN A 132 -15.30 10.99 -4.18
CA ASN A 132 -16.18 11.93 -3.50
C ASN A 132 -16.28 11.65 -1.99
N ASP A 133 -15.78 10.51 -1.53
CA ASP A 133 -15.83 10.10 -0.12
C ASP A 133 -14.56 10.50 0.65
N HIS A 134 -13.47 10.77 -0.06
CA HIS A 134 -12.19 11.08 0.53
C HIS A 134 -11.49 12.28 -0.11
N THR A 135 -10.67 12.99 0.67
CA THR A 135 -9.81 14.06 0.16
C THR A 135 -8.60 13.49 -0.56
N PHE A 136 -7.94 12.51 0.06
CA PHE A 136 -6.74 11.87 -0.44
C PHE A 136 -6.91 10.35 -0.49
N MET A 137 -6.21 9.71 -1.44
CA MET A 137 -6.09 8.25 -1.48
C MET A 137 -4.66 7.84 -1.83
N ALA A 138 -4.08 6.98 -1.00
CA ALA A 138 -2.82 6.29 -1.27
C ALA A 138 -3.05 4.99 -2.04
N PHE A 139 -2.07 4.58 -2.84
CA PHE A 139 -2.12 3.33 -3.64
C PHE A 139 -0.87 2.50 -3.36
N PHE A 140 -0.95 1.62 -2.37
CA PHE A 140 0.17 0.80 -1.92
C PHE A 140 -0.16 -0.69 -2.03
N ASP A 141 0.84 -1.49 -2.38
CA ASP A 141 0.75 -2.94 -2.36
C ASP A 141 0.77 -3.43 -0.90
N VAL A 142 0.24 -4.62 -0.64
CA VAL A 142 0.15 -5.16 0.73
C VAL A 142 1.49 -5.61 1.33
N ASP A 143 2.59 -5.41 0.61
CA ASP A 143 3.97 -5.54 1.07
C ASP A 143 4.68 -4.17 1.18
N GLU A 144 3.96 -3.06 1.12
CA GLU A 144 4.49 -1.69 1.16
C GLU A 144 3.99 -0.94 2.39
N PHE A 145 4.92 -0.36 3.16
CA PHE A 145 4.64 0.30 4.43
C PHE A 145 5.16 1.74 4.42
N LEU A 146 4.28 2.71 4.64
CA LEU A 146 4.67 4.12 4.70
C LEU A 146 5.38 4.45 6.01
N VAL A 147 6.62 4.94 5.92
CA VAL A 147 7.40 5.43 7.06
C VAL A 147 7.47 6.95 7.01
N LEU A 148 6.81 7.61 7.98
CA LEU A 148 6.91 9.05 8.20
C LEU A 148 8.12 9.36 9.10
N LYS A 149 8.95 10.33 8.68
CA LYS A 149 10.17 10.73 9.41
C LYS A 149 10.07 12.13 10.03
N LYS A 150 9.18 12.97 9.51
CA LYS A 150 8.96 14.36 9.98
C LYS A 150 7.57 14.60 10.56
N HIS A 151 6.65 13.67 10.38
CA HIS A 151 5.24 13.79 10.78
C HIS A 151 4.80 12.59 11.62
N ILE A 152 3.76 12.80 12.45
CA ILE A 152 3.17 11.74 13.25
C ILE A 152 2.07 11.02 12.46
N ARG A 153 1.26 11.78 11.71
CA ARG A 153 0.13 11.25 10.94
C ARG A 153 0.27 11.53 9.46
N VAL A 154 -0.35 10.67 8.65
CA VAL A 154 -0.40 10.85 7.19
C VAL A 154 -1.11 12.15 6.80
N ASP A 155 -2.14 12.57 7.53
CA ASP A 155 -2.86 13.82 7.25
C ASP A 155 -1.95 15.06 7.41
N ASP A 156 -1.09 15.06 8.43
CA ASP A 156 -0.18 16.18 8.72
C ASP A 156 0.83 16.32 7.56
N MET A 157 1.38 15.19 7.11
CA MET A 157 2.29 15.15 5.96
C MET A 157 1.59 15.63 4.68
N LEU A 158 0.34 15.20 4.43
CA LEU A 158 -0.40 15.60 3.24
C LEU A 158 -0.81 17.09 3.27
N ALA A 159 -1.09 17.64 4.45
CA ALA A 159 -1.37 19.06 4.62
C ALA A 159 -0.17 19.93 4.21
N ASP A 160 1.05 19.50 4.56
CA ASP A 160 2.28 20.24 4.25
C ASP A 160 2.76 20.03 2.80
N HIS A 161 2.54 18.83 2.24
CA HIS A 161 3.21 18.42 1.00
C HIS A 161 2.29 18.18 -0.20
N LEU A 162 0.96 18.17 -0.05
CA LEU A 162 0.04 17.87 -1.16
C LEU A 162 -1.21 18.76 -1.20
N THR A 163 -1.08 19.91 -1.87
CA THR A 163 -2.21 20.82 -2.11
C THR A 163 -3.02 20.48 -3.35
N GLU A 164 -2.42 19.83 -4.35
CA GLU A 164 -3.04 19.41 -5.62
C GLU A 164 -2.20 18.32 -6.30
N GLY A 165 -2.83 17.54 -7.16
CA GLY A 165 -2.18 16.51 -7.96
C GLY A 165 -1.88 15.25 -7.18
N SER A 166 -0.69 14.66 -7.41
CA SER A 166 -0.28 13.42 -6.76
C SER A 166 1.11 13.53 -6.16
N LEU A 167 1.21 13.16 -4.88
CA LEU A 167 2.46 13.03 -4.15
C LEU A 167 3.09 11.68 -4.43
N ALA A 168 4.30 11.68 -4.98
CA ALA A 168 5.14 10.52 -5.19
C ALA A 168 6.06 10.31 -3.99
N ILE A 169 5.96 9.13 -3.37
CA ILE A 169 6.80 8.71 -2.26
C ILE A 169 7.79 7.68 -2.78
N SER A 170 9.08 7.96 -2.67
CA SER A 170 10.14 7.02 -2.99
C SER A 170 10.13 5.82 -2.07
N TRP A 171 10.71 4.71 -2.52
CA TRP A 171 10.79 3.50 -1.72
C TRP A 171 12.23 3.08 -1.39
N PHE A 172 12.31 2.21 -0.39
CA PHE A 172 13.42 1.31 -0.14
C PHE A 172 12.93 -0.12 -0.39
N ILE A 173 13.76 -0.95 -0.99
CA ILE A 173 13.43 -2.37 -1.16
C ILE A 173 14.16 -3.17 -0.09
N PHE A 174 13.36 -3.90 0.70
CA PHE A 174 13.85 -4.79 1.72
C PHE A 174 14.19 -6.14 1.13
N GLY A 175 15.39 -6.61 1.46
CA GLY A 175 15.89 -7.89 1.00
C GLY A 175 15.25 -9.08 1.72
N SER A 176 15.68 -10.27 1.33
CA SER A 176 15.31 -11.51 2.00
C SER A 176 15.94 -11.57 3.38
N GLY A 177 15.15 -12.06 4.33
CA GLY A 177 15.55 -12.18 5.73
C GLY A 177 16.58 -13.30 5.96
N GLY A 178 17.01 -13.44 7.21
CA GLY A 178 17.93 -14.50 7.63
C GLY A 178 17.34 -15.91 7.49
N THR A 179 16.02 -16.04 7.58
CA THR A 179 15.31 -17.32 7.48
C THR A 179 14.88 -17.67 6.06
N SER A 180 14.93 -18.98 5.74
CA SER A 180 14.57 -19.48 4.41
C SER A 180 13.05 -19.67 4.20
N THR A 181 12.28 -19.71 5.28
CA THR A 181 10.86 -20.08 5.34
C THR A 181 10.02 -18.98 5.99
N TYR A 182 8.71 -19.06 5.78
CA TYR A 182 7.73 -18.30 6.55
C TYR A 182 7.87 -18.57 8.06
N ALA A 183 7.71 -17.51 8.84
CA ALA A 183 7.46 -17.54 10.28
C ALA A 183 6.27 -16.61 10.57
N PRO A 184 5.37 -16.95 11.51
CA PRO A 184 4.19 -16.17 11.84
C PRO A 184 4.52 -14.92 12.68
N LEU A 185 5.52 -14.16 12.22
CA LEU A 185 5.92 -12.88 12.78
C LEU A 185 5.68 -11.76 11.75
N PRO A 186 5.50 -10.51 12.21
CA PRO A 186 5.37 -9.33 11.35
C PRO A 186 6.50 -9.24 10.30
N ALA A 187 6.16 -8.90 9.06
CA ALA A 187 7.14 -8.65 7.99
C ALA A 187 8.12 -7.54 8.39
N THR A 188 7.60 -6.48 9.01
CA THR A 188 8.41 -5.35 9.48
C THR A 188 9.42 -5.76 10.56
N LYS A 189 9.15 -6.81 11.35
CA LYS A 189 10.11 -7.41 12.30
C LYS A 189 11.11 -8.31 11.59
N ARG A 190 10.65 -9.15 10.66
CA ARG A 190 11.45 -10.22 10.04
C ARG A 190 12.50 -9.74 9.04
N PHE A 191 12.22 -8.64 8.34
CA PHE A 191 13.03 -8.18 7.22
C PHE A 191 13.59 -6.79 7.54
N LEU A 192 14.83 -6.72 8.04
CA LEU A 192 15.39 -5.49 8.60
C LEU A 192 16.44 -4.83 7.73
N TYR A 193 16.81 -5.44 6.60
CA TYR A 193 17.88 -4.95 5.73
C TYR A 193 17.34 -4.55 4.37
N ARG A 194 17.57 -3.30 3.99
CA ARG A 194 17.15 -2.72 2.71
C ARG A 194 18.30 -2.48 1.73
N ASP A 195 17.94 -2.08 0.52
CA ASP A 195 18.87 -1.57 -0.49
C ASP A 195 19.75 -0.44 0.04
N GLY A 196 21.02 -0.47 -0.35
CA GLY A 196 22.01 0.54 0.03
C GLY A 196 21.93 1.83 -0.79
N GLY A 197 22.67 2.85 -0.37
CA GLY A 197 22.78 4.13 -1.08
C GLY A 197 23.76 4.13 -2.27
N TRP A 198 24.62 3.11 -2.39
CA TRP A 198 25.67 3.01 -3.40
C TRP A 198 25.14 2.52 -4.75
N LYS A 199 25.81 2.87 -5.85
CA LYS A 199 25.33 2.52 -7.21
C LYS A 199 25.21 1.00 -7.44
N ASN A 200 26.07 0.18 -6.82
CA ASN A 200 26.05 -1.28 -6.96
C ASN A 200 24.93 -1.98 -6.19
N THR A 201 24.37 -1.34 -5.17
CA THR A 201 23.22 -1.86 -4.40
C THR A 201 21.87 -1.41 -4.99
N ARG A 202 21.89 -0.54 -6.00
CA ARG A 202 20.69 -0.04 -6.69
C ARG A 202 20.20 -1.07 -7.71
N HIS A 203 19.09 -1.73 -7.42
CA HIS A 203 18.39 -2.60 -8.36
C HIS A 203 17.63 -1.78 -9.42
N SER A 204 17.22 -2.37 -10.55
CA SER A 204 16.55 -1.68 -11.68
C SER A 204 15.38 -0.77 -11.29
N HIS A 205 14.69 -1.09 -10.19
CA HIS A 205 13.53 -0.35 -9.70
C HIS A 205 13.84 0.66 -8.57
N TRP A 206 15.11 1.01 -8.30
CA TRP A 206 15.49 1.82 -7.14
C TRP A 206 14.88 3.23 -7.09
N LYS A 207 14.46 3.76 -8.24
CA LYS A 207 13.85 5.09 -8.39
C LYS A 207 12.33 5.08 -8.43
N ASN A 208 11.72 3.90 -8.38
CA ASN A 208 10.28 3.79 -8.43
C ASN A 208 9.67 4.45 -7.18
N VAL A 209 8.43 4.86 -7.36
CA VAL A 209 7.65 5.53 -6.32
C VAL A 209 6.32 4.79 -6.12
N LYS A 210 5.63 5.17 -5.06
CA LYS A 210 4.19 4.98 -4.94
C LYS A 210 3.50 6.32 -4.78
N SER A 211 2.21 6.37 -5.09
CA SER A 211 1.49 7.63 -5.17
C SER A 211 0.40 7.76 -4.12
N ILE A 212 0.24 8.98 -3.63
CA ILE A 212 -0.92 9.47 -2.90
C ILE A 212 -1.55 10.57 -3.76
N LEU A 213 -2.83 10.43 -4.09
CA LEU A 213 -3.56 11.31 -4.99
C LEU A 213 -4.51 12.19 -4.20
N LYS A 214 -4.57 13.48 -4.52
CA LYS A 214 -5.71 14.33 -4.15
C LYS A 214 -6.89 13.98 -5.06
N LEU A 215 -7.94 13.39 -4.50
CA LEU A 215 -8.97 12.71 -5.29
C LEU A 215 -9.79 13.63 -6.19
N GLU A 216 -9.96 14.91 -5.82
CA GLU A 216 -10.57 15.91 -6.70
C GLU A 216 -9.80 16.09 -8.02
N ASP A 217 -8.50 15.76 -8.04
CA ASP A 217 -7.58 15.86 -9.17
C ASP A 217 -7.44 14.56 -9.94
N TYR A 218 -8.26 13.54 -9.63
CA TYR A 218 -8.22 12.27 -10.32
C TYR A 218 -8.33 12.43 -11.85
N GLY A 219 -7.32 11.90 -12.56
CA GLY A 219 -7.07 12.10 -13.99
C GLY A 219 -7.42 10.91 -14.90
N ASN A 220 -8.25 9.98 -14.43
CA ASN A 220 -8.67 8.75 -15.13
C ASN A 220 -7.64 7.60 -15.04
N TYR A 221 -7.83 6.53 -15.84
CA TYR A 221 -7.06 5.30 -15.82
C TYR A 221 -5.54 5.53 -15.84
N PRO A 222 -4.78 4.93 -14.90
CA PRO A 222 -3.35 5.14 -14.78
C PRO A 222 -2.57 4.34 -15.83
N GLN A 223 -1.37 4.80 -16.18
CA GLN A 223 -0.46 4.10 -17.09
C GLN A 223 0.52 3.17 -16.34
N SER A 224 0.51 3.21 -15.02
CA SER A 224 1.36 2.41 -14.14
C SER A 224 0.67 2.20 -12.78
N PRO A 225 0.89 1.08 -12.09
CA PRO A 225 0.42 0.91 -10.72
C PRO A 225 1.19 1.76 -9.70
N HIS A 226 2.31 2.36 -10.11
CA HIS A 226 3.17 3.19 -9.26
C HIS A 226 2.68 4.64 -9.15
N SER A 227 1.92 5.10 -10.14
CA SER A 227 1.55 6.51 -10.30
C SER A 227 0.13 6.67 -10.81
N MET A 228 -0.67 7.38 -10.03
CA MET A 228 -2.00 7.78 -10.47
C MET A 228 -1.92 8.96 -11.42
N LYS A 229 -2.75 8.91 -12.48
CA LYS A 229 -2.90 10.02 -13.39
C LYS A 229 -3.68 11.14 -12.70
N THR A 230 -3.22 12.36 -12.89
CA THR A 230 -3.89 13.56 -12.38
C THR A 230 -4.29 14.49 -13.54
N LYS A 231 -5.40 15.23 -13.37
CA LYS A 231 -5.85 16.29 -14.29
C LYS A 231 -5.39 17.70 -13.88
N ARG A 232 -4.85 17.88 -12.67
CA ARG A 232 -4.32 19.14 -12.13
C ARG A 232 -3.05 18.90 -11.29
N GLY A 233 -2.21 19.91 -11.09
CA GLY A 233 -1.02 19.87 -10.23
C GLY A 233 0.16 18.97 -10.65
N GLY A 234 -0.06 17.91 -11.44
CA GLY A 234 1.00 16.97 -11.84
C GLY A 234 1.47 16.05 -10.69
N TRP A 235 2.61 15.40 -10.90
CA TRP A 235 3.31 14.64 -9.86
C TRP A 235 4.28 15.56 -9.12
N LYS A 236 4.33 15.43 -7.80
CA LYS A 236 5.24 16.16 -6.91
C LYS A 236 5.83 15.19 -5.90
N ASP A 237 7.05 15.41 -5.45
CA ASP A 237 7.64 14.71 -4.31
C ASP A 237 7.55 15.58 -3.05
N THR A 238 8.15 15.13 -1.95
CA THR A 238 8.07 15.85 -0.66
C THR A 238 8.82 17.18 -0.66
N ASN A 239 9.62 17.49 -1.68
CA ASN A 239 10.24 18.81 -1.87
C ASN A 239 9.36 19.73 -2.74
N GLY A 240 8.18 19.27 -3.18
CA GLY A 240 7.23 20.01 -4.01
C GLY A 240 7.51 19.94 -5.51
N GLY A 241 8.59 19.25 -5.92
CA GLY A 241 9.06 19.11 -7.30
C GLY A 241 9.24 17.65 -7.70
N GLY A 242 10.29 17.34 -8.46
CA GLY A 242 10.65 15.98 -8.82
C GLY A 242 11.00 15.82 -10.29
N THR A 243 11.99 14.96 -10.56
CA THR A 243 12.41 14.60 -11.91
C THR A 243 11.75 13.28 -12.31
N PHE A 244 10.56 13.37 -12.89
CA PHE A 244 9.72 12.22 -13.21
C PHE A 244 9.93 11.67 -14.63
N ASP A 245 9.67 10.36 -14.80
CA ASP A 245 9.50 9.78 -16.13
C ASP A 245 8.16 10.22 -16.78
N LYS A 246 7.91 9.81 -18.02
CA LYS A 246 6.72 10.21 -18.79
C LYS A 246 5.39 9.80 -18.17
N ILE A 247 5.41 8.89 -17.20
CA ILE A 247 4.21 8.31 -16.59
C ILE A 247 4.17 8.50 -15.07
N GLY A 248 5.12 9.23 -14.48
CA GLY A 248 5.24 9.49 -13.05
C GLY A 248 5.66 8.27 -12.21
N SER A 249 6.06 7.15 -12.83
CA SER A 249 6.35 5.89 -12.12
C SER A 249 7.71 5.85 -11.44
N VAL A 250 8.57 6.79 -11.82
CA VAL A 250 9.95 6.95 -11.38
C VAL A 250 10.19 8.42 -11.02
N ASN A 251 10.91 8.68 -9.92
CA ASN A 251 11.47 9.98 -9.59
C ASN A 251 12.98 9.86 -9.35
N GLU A 252 13.78 10.58 -10.14
CA GLU A 252 15.25 10.58 -10.02
C GLU A 252 15.76 11.26 -8.73
N ASP A 253 15.01 12.23 -8.21
CA ASP A 253 15.45 13.08 -7.09
C ASP A 253 15.40 12.31 -5.76
N ARG A 254 14.48 11.34 -5.67
CA ARG A 254 14.32 10.38 -4.57
C ARG A 254 14.46 10.97 -3.16
N PRO A 255 13.69 12.00 -2.77
CA PRO A 255 13.70 12.45 -1.38
C PRO A 255 13.20 11.32 -0.47
N THR A 256 13.91 11.12 0.65
CA THR A 256 13.60 10.04 1.63
C THR A 256 13.67 10.53 3.07
N ASP A 257 13.83 11.83 3.29
CA ASP A 257 14.03 12.47 4.59
C ASP A 257 12.71 12.87 5.27
N VAL A 258 11.64 13.08 4.50
CA VAL A 258 10.27 13.36 4.98
C VAL A 258 9.47 12.07 5.16
N ALA A 259 9.39 11.26 4.12
CA ALA A 259 8.67 10.00 4.10
C ALA A 259 9.30 9.02 3.09
N VAL A 260 9.12 7.73 3.31
CA VAL A 260 9.58 6.67 2.41
C VAL A 260 8.69 5.44 2.52
N ILE A 261 8.54 4.69 1.43
CA ILE A 261 7.88 3.38 1.43
C ILE A 261 8.91 2.29 1.71
N HIS A 262 8.67 1.45 2.71
CA HIS A 262 9.40 0.20 2.90
C HIS A 262 8.70 -0.88 2.08
N HIS A 263 9.35 -1.37 1.03
CA HIS A 263 8.82 -2.42 0.14
C HIS A 263 9.43 -3.78 0.47
N TYR A 264 8.66 -4.65 1.13
CA TYR A 264 9.02 -6.02 1.49
C TYR A 264 8.80 -6.99 0.34
N LYS A 265 9.43 -6.69 -0.79
CA LYS A 265 9.24 -7.43 -2.05
C LYS A 265 9.60 -8.90 -1.94
N TYR A 266 10.73 -9.19 -1.30
CA TYR A 266 11.38 -10.51 -1.31
C TYR A 266 10.81 -11.43 -0.23
N LEU A 267 10.63 -10.97 1.01
CA LEU A 267 10.31 -11.85 2.14
C LEU A 267 11.34 -13.00 2.28
N SER A 268 11.00 -14.15 2.88
CA SER A 268 11.92 -15.29 2.88
C SER A 268 12.10 -15.85 1.45
N PRO A 269 13.24 -16.48 1.13
CA PRO A 269 13.47 -17.13 -0.17
C PRO A 269 12.34 -18.05 -0.65
N LYS A 270 11.75 -18.87 0.24
CA LYS A 270 10.62 -19.75 -0.14
C LYS A 270 9.32 -18.98 -0.36
N GLU A 271 9.07 -17.93 0.43
CA GLU A 271 7.92 -17.04 0.19
C GLU A 271 8.07 -16.28 -1.14
N PHE A 272 9.28 -15.81 -1.45
CA PHE A 272 9.57 -15.17 -2.73
C PHE A 272 9.35 -16.10 -3.90
N HIS A 273 9.85 -17.34 -3.79
CA HIS A 273 9.66 -18.38 -4.79
C HIS A 273 8.18 -18.71 -4.96
N TRP A 274 7.44 -18.90 -3.87
CA TRP A 274 5.99 -19.11 -3.91
C TRP A 274 5.27 -17.97 -4.63
N LYS A 275 5.51 -16.73 -4.20
CA LYS A 275 4.93 -15.50 -4.77
C LYS A 275 5.25 -15.33 -6.26
N SER A 276 6.48 -15.64 -6.67
CA SER A 276 6.97 -15.36 -8.02
C SER A 276 6.73 -16.49 -9.01
N CYS A 277 6.87 -17.74 -8.57
CA CYS A 277 6.92 -18.92 -9.45
C CYS A 277 5.70 -19.83 -9.36
N VAL A 278 5.11 -19.96 -8.17
CA VAL A 278 3.99 -20.89 -7.96
C VAL A 278 2.67 -20.16 -8.12
N ARG A 279 2.45 -19.15 -7.28
CA ARG A 279 1.24 -18.33 -7.26
C ARG A 279 1.19 -17.30 -8.40
N LYS A 280 2.37 -16.80 -8.79
CA LYS A 280 2.61 -15.66 -9.68
C LYS A 280 2.03 -14.34 -9.14
N THR A 281 2.75 -13.25 -9.40
CA THR A 281 2.29 -11.88 -9.08
C THR A 281 0.98 -11.55 -9.80
N VAL A 282 0.23 -10.55 -9.33
CA VAL A 282 -1.05 -10.10 -9.93
C VAL A 282 -0.94 -9.84 -11.45
N ASP A 283 0.20 -9.31 -11.88
CA ASP A 283 0.44 -8.98 -13.30
C ASP A 283 1.27 -10.04 -14.05
N ASP A 284 1.58 -11.18 -13.42
CA ASP A 284 2.43 -12.26 -13.98
C ASP A 284 3.75 -11.75 -14.64
N LYS A 285 4.38 -10.75 -14.02
CA LYS A 285 5.52 -10.02 -14.60
C LYS A 285 6.86 -10.76 -14.52
N LEU A 286 6.99 -11.76 -13.66
CA LEU A 286 8.26 -12.47 -13.43
C LEU A 286 8.36 -13.73 -14.28
N LYS A 287 9.13 -13.67 -15.37
CA LYS A 287 9.31 -14.76 -16.35
C LYS A 287 10.56 -15.63 -16.13
N GLY A 288 11.11 -15.65 -14.91
CA GLY A 288 12.44 -16.26 -14.62
C GLY A 288 12.41 -17.65 -13.98
N CYS A 289 11.24 -18.22 -13.71
CA CYS A 289 11.15 -19.47 -12.96
C CYS A 289 11.43 -20.69 -13.87
N ARG A 290 12.70 -21.11 -13.94
CA ARG A 290 13.11 -22.35 -14.60
C ARG A 290 12.82 -23.53 -13.66
N ARG A 291 11.98 -24.47 -14.10
CA ARG A 291 11.51 -25.63 -13.30
C ARG A 291 12.61 -26.65 -13.00
N ASP A 292 13.69 -26.59 -13.77
CA ASP A 292 14.80 -27.53 -13.89
C ASP A 292 15.99 -27.18 -12.99
N LYS A 293 16.04 -25.94 -12.48
CA LYS A 293 17.02 -25.54 -11.48
C LYS A 293 16.29 -25.06 -10.25
N GLN A 294 16.50 -25.74 -9.14
CA GLN A 294 16.15 -25.28 -7.79
C GLN A 294 16.99 -24.04 -7.38
N GLU A 295 17.44 -23.24 -8.36
CA GLU A 295 18.10 -21.96 -8.18
C GLU A 295 17.00 -20.94 -7.90
N ALA A 296 16.98 -20.46 -6.67
CA ALA A 296 16.10 -19.38 -6.24
C ALA A 296 16.22 -18.21 -7.21
N VAL A 297 15.09 -17.61 -7.58
CA VAL A 297 15.09 -16.27 -8.18
C VAL A 297 16.03 -15.41 -7.33
N ASP A 298 17.07 -14.81 -7.92
CA ASP A 298 18.11 -14.07 -7.18
C ASP A 298 17.50 -13.21 -6.07
N SER A 299 17.60 -13.67 -4.82
CA SER A 299 17.05 -12.96 -3.68
C SER A 299 18.09 -11.97 -3.21
N PHE A 300 17.74 -10.70 -3.27
CA PHE A 300 18.55 -9.61 -2.72
C PHE A 300 18.47 -9.66 -1.18
N LYS A 301 19.58 -9.65 -0.44
CA LYS A 301 19.58 -9.77 1.04
C LYS A 301 19.43 -8.43 1.78
N GLY A 302 19.69 -7.30 1.13
CA GLY A 302 19.77 -6.01 1.83
C GLY A 302 21.14 -5.78 2.47
N ASP A 303 21.54 -4.51 2.55
CA ASP A 303 22.85 -4.10 3.07
C ASP A 303 22.75 -3.09 4.22
N VAL A 304 21.62 -2.37 4.32
CA VAL A 304 21.44 -1.31 5.32
C VAL A 304 20.33 -1.68 6.28
N PHE A 305 20.68 -1.78 7.56
CA PHE A 305 19.71 -2.01 8.64
C PHE A 305 18.75 -0.83 8.78
N ASP A 306 17.45 -1.12 8.81
CA ASP A 306 16.38 -0.13 8.93
C ASP A 306 15.10 -0.76 9.50
N ASP A 307 14.97 -0.74 10.82
CA ASP A 307 13.80 -1.24 11.57
C ASP A 307 12.73 -0.16 11.81
N SER A 308 12.78 0.96 11.08
CA SER A 308 11.90 2.12 11.36
C SER A 308 10.41 1.80 11.20
N ALA A 309 10.03 0.95 10.24
CA ALA A 309 8.66 0.46 10.14
C ALA A 309 8.26 -0.40 11.35
N TRP A 310 9.14 -1.26 11.86
CA TRP A 310 8.84 -2.06 13.06
C TRP A 310 8.61 -1.19 14.30
N ARG A 311 9.51 -0.23 14.52
CA ARG A 311 9.38 0.75 15.61
C ARG A 311 8.07 1.54 15.51
N MET A 312 7.68 1.92 14.30
CA MET A 312 6.43 2.62 14.05
C MET A 312 5.20 1.76 14.31
N LEU A 313 5.21 0.50 13.87
CA LEU A 313 4.14 -0.45 14.13
C LEU A 313 3.91 -0.61 15.63
N LYS A 314 4.97 -0.90 16.39
CA LYS A 314 4.90 -1.06 17.85
C LYS A 314 4.41 0.21 18.55
N LYS A 315 4.93 1.38 18.15
CA LYS A 315 4.51 2.66 18.70
C LYS A 315 3.02 2.91 18.46
N ASN A 316 2.53 2.64 17.26
CA ASN A 316 1.18 2.99 16.86
C ASN A 316 0.14 1.92 17.19
N VAL A 317 0.57 0.67 17.35
CA VAL A 317 -0.28 -0.50 17.58
C VAL A 317 0.38 -1.39 18.64
N PRO A 318 0.31 -1.02 19.94
CA PRO A 318 1.11 -1.63 21.01
C PRO A 318 0.95 -3.15 21.19
N LYS A 319 -0.16 -3.75 20.72
CA LYS A 319 -0.33 -5.22 20.74
C LYS A 319 0.78 -5.96 20.00
N TYR A 320 1.44 -5.33 19.02
CA TYR A 320 2.54 -5.95 18.30
C TYR A 320 3.86 -6.00 19.10
N VAL A 321 3.99 -5.27 20.21
CA VAL A 321 5.20 -5.31 21.07
C VAL A 321 5.48 -6.73 21.57
N MET A 322 4.44 -7.55 21.78
CA MET A 322 4.60 -8.95 22.21
C MET A 322 5.50 -9.78 21.27
N TYR A 323 5.59 -9.41 19.99
CA TYR A 323 6.46 -10.13 19.05
C TYR A 323 7.95 -9.89 19.29
N ASP A 324 8.36 -8.90 20.10
CA ASP A 324 9.75 -8.75 20.52
C ASP A 324 10.24 -9.96 21.33
N GLU A 325 9.36 -10.67 22.02
CA GLU A 325 9.68 -11.87 22.81
C GLU A 325 10.02 -13.11 21.96
N PHE A 326 9.79 -13.05 20.63
CA PHE A 326 9.97 -14.18 19.71
C PHE A 326 11.25 -14.02 18.88
N GLU A 327 12.41 -14.00 19.53
CA GLU A 327 13.72 -13.90 18.85
C GLU A 327 14.12 -15.21 18.14
N ASP A 328 13.64 -16.36 18.61
CA ASP A 328 13.99 -17.70 18.10
C ASP A 328 13.60 -17.96 16.62
N PHE A 329 12.84 -17.05 16.00
CA PHE A 329 12.30 -17.18 14.64
C PHE A 329 12.89 -16.17 13.64
N MET A 330 13.90 -15.41 14.06
CA MET A 330 14.66 -14.44 13.24
C MET A 330 15.91 -15.07 12.63
#